data_AF-A0A3A8L4M8-F1
#
_entry.id   AF-A0A3A8L4M8-F1
#
_cell.length_a   1.000
_cell.length_b   1.000
_cell.length_c   1.000
_cell.angle_alpha   90.00
_cell.angle_beta   90.00
_cell.angle_gamma   90.00
#
_symmetry.space_group_name_H-M   'P 1'
#
loop_
_entity.id
_entity.type
_entity.pdbx_description
1 polymer ?
#
loop_
_entity_poly.entity_id
_entity_poly.type
_entity_poly.pdbx_seq_one_letter_code
_entity_poly.pdbx_strand_id
1 'polypeptide(L)'
;MSAVQHGPLGSFYEAAFVGLKALDASVATARRFGPNADARWALFKGELHERDRLDLLIRDAAVNHPTAFAPRRIFLLEGLAEDEPFGPEWPGPDAALAMRLWRDSHAPAPTALKDVLRAAAQAWQLTPQPLASKALTEVAPASRILASGAGAVLALAAHFEGRAELDLADQVLLVTDSPAERQLFGMAVMLLGSTHPAHWVLPTASAEDARAQQFPRSGLMLVSDDVPSARRDAVAVLARALGA
;
A
#
# COMPACT_ATOMS: atom_id res chain seq x y z
N MET A 1 -11.38 24.69 -4.89
CA MET A 1 -10.46 23.76 -4.21
C MET A 1 -9.23 23.63 -5.09
N SER A 2 -8.12 24.28 -4.74
CA SER A 2 -6.90 24.29 -5.55
C SER A 2 -6.15 22.99 -5.34
N ALA A 3 -6.14 22.11 -6.35
CA ALA A 3 -5.28 20.94 -6.37
C ALA A 3 -3.84 21.42 -6.55
N VAL A 4 -3.15 21.67 -5.45
CA VAL A 4 -1.68 21.74 -5.49
C VAL A 4 -1.24 20.35 -5.91
N GLN A 5 -0.66 20.20 -7.10
CA GLN A 5 -0.06 18.93 -7.52
C GLN A 5 1.11 18.63 -6.58
N HIS A 6 0.91 17.69 -5.68
CA HIS A 6 1.98 17.19 -4.84
C HIS A 6 2.72 16.12 -5.63
N GLY A 7 4.05 16.16 -5.64
CA GLY A 7 4.87 15.10 -6.23
C GLY A 7 4.68 13.76 -5.51
N PRO A 8 5.31 12.66 -5.99
CA PRO A 8 5.13 11.30 -5.45
C PRO A 8 5.28 11.19 -3.92
N LEU A 9 6.17 12.01 -3.35
CA LEU A 9 6.37 12.10 -1.91
C LEU A 9 5.12 12.58 -1.15
N GLY A 10 4.47 13.64 -1.63
CA GLY A 10 3.27 14.16 -0.96
C GLY A 10 2.10 13.17 -1.06
N SER A 11 1.92 12.54 -2.22
CA SER A 11 0.94 11.47 -2.40
C SER A 11 1.18 10.28 -1.45
N PHE A 12 2.44 9.89 -1.25
CA PHE A 12 2.80 8.86 -0.26
C PHE A 12 2.34 9.23 1.15
N TYR A 13 2.59 10.47 1.60
CA TYR A 13 2.20 10.93 2.92
C TYR A 13 0.69 11.04 3.08
N GLU A 14 -0.02 11.55 2.08
CA GLU A 14 -1.49 11.61 2.11
C GLU A 14 -2.10 10.20 2.20
N ALA A 15 -1.62 9.27 1.38
CA ALA A 15 -2.07 7.88 1.42
C ALA A 15 -1.70 7.21 2.76
N ALA A 16 -0.47 7.40 3.25
CA ALA A 16 -0.03 6.88 4.54
C ALA A 16 -0.90 7.43 5.68
N PHE A 17 -1.28 8.70 5.65
CA PHE A 17 -2.16 9.29 6.65
C PHE A 17 -3.55 8.62 6.66
N VAL A 18 -4.11 8.33 5.48
CA VAL A 18 -5.34 7.54 5.36
C VAL A 18 -5.18 6.15 5.98
N GLY A 19 -4.09 5.45 5.66
CA GLY A 19 -3.77 4.14 6.23
C GLY A 19 -3.59 4.15 7.74
N LEU A 20 -2.91 5.17 8.29
CA LEU A 20 -2.74 5.35 9.73
C LEU A 20 -4.08 5.55 10.44
N LYS A 21 -4.99 6.35 9.87
CA LYS A 21 -6.33 6.56 10.43
C LYS A 21 -7.14 5.28 10.45
N ALA A 22 -7.08 4.48 9.38
CA ALA A 22 -7.73 3.18 9.32
C ALA A 22 -7.16 2.19 10.35
N LEU A 23 -5.83 2.16 10.51
CA LEU A 23 -5.15 1.33 11.51
C LEU A 23 -5.49 1.73 12.95
N ASP A 24 -5.60 3.03 13.22
CA ASP A 24 -5.98 3.52 14.56
C ASP A 24 -7.46 3.24 14.88
N ALA A 25 -8.32 3.21 13.85
CA ALA A 25 -9.74 2.88 13.98
C ALA A 25 -10.00 1.37 14.17
N SER A 26 -9.08 0.49 13.74
CA SER A 26 -9.23 -0.97 13.88
C SER A 26 -8.80 -1.51 15.24
N VAL A 27 -8.08 -0.71 16.05
CA VAL A 27 -7.62 -1.10 17.38
C VAL A 27 -8.56 -0.60 18.48
N ALA A 28 -8.74 -1.40 19.53
CA ALA A 28 -9.66 -1.10 20.63
C ALA A 28 -9.31 0.18 21.41
N THR A 29 -8.03 0.60 21.38
CA THR A 29 -7.59 1.86 21.99
C THR A 29 -6.84 2.65 20.93
N ALA A 30 -7.47 3.69 20.40
CA ALA A 30 -6.84 4.66 19.51
C ALA A 30 -5.63 5.32 20.23
N ARG A 31 -4.47 5.34 19.57
CA ARG A 31 -3.21 5.85 20.15
C ARG A 31 -2.60 6.96 19.31
N ARG A 32 -2.93 7.04 18.02
CA ARG A 32 -2.27 7.93 17.06
C ARG A 32 -3.03 9.24 16.89
N PHE A 33 -4.36 9.19 16.94
CA PHE A 33 -5.25 10.33 16.72
C PHE A 33 -6.13 10.63 17.94
N GLY A 34 -6.66 11.85 17.97
CA GLY A 34 -7.63 12.33 18.96
C GLY A 34 -7.00 13.08 20.15
N PRO A 35 -7.84 13.63 21.04
CA PRO A 35 -7.43 14.61 22.04
C PRO A 35 -6.31 14.14 22.98
N ASN A 36 -6.33 12.85 23.35
CA ASN A 36 -5.30 12.28 24.21
C ASN A 36 -3.95 12.16 23.50
N ALA A 37 -3.94 11.77 22.22
CA ALA A 37 -2.73 11.72 21.41
C ALA A 37 -2.17 13.13 21.18
N ASP A 38 -3.04 14.10 20.95
CA ASP A 38 -2.67 15.51 20.76
C ASP A 38 -2.11 16.13 22.04
N ALA A 39 -2.70 15.85 23.20
CA ALA A 39 -2.18 16.28 24.49
C ALA A 39 -0.79 15.68 24.77
N ARG A 40 -0.60 14.38 24.49
CA ARG A 40 0.72 13.73 24.62
C ARG A 40 1.75 14.35 23.68
N TRP A 41 1.36 14.61 22.43
CA TRP A 41 2.23 15.28 21.47
C TRP A 41 2.61 16.68 21.94
N ALA A 42 1.65 17.47 22.42
CA ALA A 42 1.92 18.82 22.91
C ALA A 42 2.93 18.87 24.07
N LEU A 43 2.90 17.86 24.95
CA LEU A 43 3.88 17.71 26.04
C LEU A 43 5.25 17.20 25.56
N PHE A 44 5.28 16.38 24.51
CA PHE A 44 6.49 15.74 24.00
C PHE A 44 7.28 16.60 23.01
N LYS A 45 6.58 17.34 22.13
CA LYS A 45 7.14 17.82 20.87
C LYS A 45 8.39 18.69 21.01
N GLY A 46 8.51 19.52 22.04
CA GLY A 46 9.61 20.50 22.13
C GLY A 46 9.70 21.33 20.84
N GLU A 47 10.84 21.22 20.15
CA GLU A 47 11.12 21.87 18.85
C GLU A 47 10.63 21.08 17.62
N LEU A 48 10.00 19.92 17.83
CA LEU A 48 9.42 19.11 16.76
C LEU A 48 8.10 19.71 16.27
N HIS A 49 7.88 19.54 14.98
CA HIS A 49 6.73 20.05 14.25
C HIS A 49 5.82 18.91 13.79
N GLU A 50 4.68 19.28 13.23
CA GLU A 50 3.64 18.40 12.72
C GLU A 50 4.15 17.41 11.66
N ARG A 51 5.15 17.81 10.87
CA ARG A 51 5.82 16.94 9.90
C ARG A 51 6.62 15.83 10.58
N ASP A 52 7.27 16.14 11.70
CA ASP A 52 8.08 15.18 12.45
C ASP A 52 7.16 14.19 13.18
N ARG A 53 6.01 14.68 13.68
CA ARG A 53 4.95 13.81 14.20
C ARG A 53 4.49 12.80 13.15
N LEU A 54 4.26 13.27 11.92
CA LEU A 54 3.81 12.41 10.83
C LEU A 54 4.86 11.34 10.49
N ASP A 55 6.13 11.73 10.37
CA ASP A 55 7.22 10.79 10.14
C ASP A 55 7.35 9.76 11.26
N LEU A 56 7.30 10.18 12.52
CA LEU A 56 7.36 9.28 13.67
C LEU A 56 6.23 8.24 13.65
N LEU A 57 5.01 8.66 13.32
CA LEU A 57 3.86 7.74 13.25
C LEU A 57 3.95 6.78 12.07
N ILE A 58 4.46 7.23 10.92
CA ILE A 58 4.67 6.35 9.76
C ILE A 58 5.81 5.36 10.05
N ARG A 59 6.90 5.79 10.70
CA ARG A 59 7.98 4.90 11.16
C ARG A 59 7.47 3.84 12.12
N ASP A 60 6.66 4.22 13.12
CA ASP A 60 6.01 3.28 14.04
C ASP A 60 5.16 2.24 13.29
N ALA A 61 4.31 2.70 12.35
CA ALA A 61 3.48 1.80 11.57
C ALA A 61 4.28 0.90 10.61
N ALA A 62 5.41 1.40 10.09
CA ALA A 62 6.30 0.65 9.21
C ALA A 62 6.97 -0.54 9.89
N VAL A 63 7.09 -0.56 11.22
CA VAL A 63 7.61 -1.71 11.97
C VAL A 63 6.77 -2.96 11.71
N ASN A 64 5.44 -2.83 11.72
CA ASN A 64 4.52 -3.97 11.59
C ASN A 64 3.95 -4.09 10.17
N HIS A 65 3.90 -2.99 9.42
CA HIS A 65 3.31 -2.94 8.08
C HIS A 65 4.25 -2.24 7.08
N PRO A 66 5.47 -2.76 6.88
CA PRO A 66 6.49 -2.08 6.08
C PRO A 66 6.07 -1.91 4.62
N THR A 67 5.23 -2.78 4.09
CA THR A 67 4.75 -2.70 2.71
C THR A 67 3.75 -1.57 2.47
N ALA A 68 3.09 -1.06 3.53
CA ALA A 68 2.15 0.06 3.48
C ALA A 68 2.79 1.40 3.87
N PHE A 69 3.85 1.38 4.69
CA PHE A 69 4.37 2.59 5.32
C PHE A 69 5.88 2.81 5.19
N ALA A 70 6.69 1.83 4.78
CA ALA A 70 8.13 2.03 4.66
C ALA A 70 8.50 2.57 3.26
N PRO A 71 8.99 3.82 3.16
CA PRO A 71 9.51 4.35 1.90
C PRO A 71 10.50 3.43 1.19
N ARG A 72 11.40 2.75 1.92
CA ARG A 72 12.36 1.82 1.33
C ARG A 72 11.70 0.75 0.47
N ARG A 73 10.54 0.25 0.89
CA ARG A 73 9.77 -0.77 0.18
C ARG A 73 8.98 -0.16 -0.97
N ILE A 74 8.35 1.00 -0.73
CA ILE A 74 7.43 1.63 -1.68
C ILE A 74 8.18 2.31 -2.83
N PHE A 75 9.31 2.95 -2.55
CA PHE A 75 10.15 3.65 -3.53
C PHE A 75 11.38 2.84 -3.97
N LEU A 76 11.56 1.62 -3.43
CA LEU A 76 12.70 0.75 -3.72
C LEU A 76 14.04 1.43 -3.41
N LEU A 77 14.17 2.01 -2.22
CA LEU A 77 15.42 2.62 -1.78
C LEU A 77 16.43 1.51 -1.45
N GLU A 78 17.56 1.50 -2.16
CA GLU A 78 18.59 0.48 -2.02
C GLU A 78 19.51 0.74 -0.82
N GLY A 79 20.17 -0.32 -0.33
CA GLY A 79 21.21 -0.22 0.70
C GLY A 79 20.72 0.07 2.12
N LEU A 80 19.41 0.06 2.36
CA LEU A 80 18.83 0.25 3.69
C LEU A 80 18.58 -1.08 4.40
N ALA A 81 18.84 -1.11 5.71
CA ALA A 81 18.50 -2.24 6.56
C ALA A 81 16.98 -2.42 6.67
N GLU A 82 16.54 -3.62 7.06
CA GLU A 82 15.11 -3.93 7.15
C GLU A 82 14.35 -3.05 8.16
N ASP A 83 15.04 -2.62 9.22
CA ASP A 83 14.54 -1.77 10.31
C ASP A 83 14.75 -0.26 10.08
N GLU A 84 15.39 0.16 8.97
CA GLU A 84 15.51 1.56 8.57
C GLU A 84 14.54 1.88 7.42
N PRO A 85 13.31 2.32 7.71
CA PRO A 85 12.27 2.43 6.68
C PRO A 85 12.49 3.58 5.68
N PHE A 86 13.27 4.62 6.01
CA PHE A 86 13.30 5.90 5.29
C PHE A 86 14.66 6.19 4.67
N GLY A 87 15.73 5.87 5.40
CA GLY A 87 17.10 6.23 5.04
C GLY A 87 17.46 7.67 5.44
N PRO A 88 18.77 8.01 5.42
CA PRO A 88 19.27 9.28 5.94
C PRO A 88 18.91 10.49 5.07
N GLU A 89 18.70 10.28 3.77
CA GLU A 89 18.41 11.35 2.80
C GLU A 89 16.90 11.57 2.59
N TRP A 90 16.05 10.91 3.39
CA TRP A 90 14.61 11.06 3.23
C TRP A 90 14.16 12.48 3.56
N PRO A 91 13.54 13.21 2.61
CA PRO A 91 13.29 14.65 2.77
C PRO A 91 12.20 15.00 3.79
N GLY A 92 11.37 14.03 4.21
CA GLY A 92 10.21 14.27 5.05
C GLY A 92 9.04 14.91 4.29
N PRO A 93 7.87 15.12 4.94
CA PRO A 93 6.74 15.77 4.30
C PRO A 93 6.94 17.28 4.24
N ASP A 94 6.36 17.91 3.22
CA ASP A 94 6.19 19.36 3.20
C ASP A 94 5.39 19.84 4.43
N ALA A 95 5.80 20.96 5.02
CA ALA A 95 5.19 21.47 6.25
C ALA A 95 3.72 21.88 6.05
N ALA A 96 3.37 22.47 4.91
CA ALA A 96 1.99 22.87 4.62
C ALA A 96 1.10 21.64 4.39
N LEU A 97 1.63 20.61 3.73
CA LEU A 97 0.98 19.30 3.64
C LEU A 97 0.71 18.72 5.04
N ALA A 98 1.73 18.63 5.91
CA ALA A 98 1.58 18.06 7.24
C ALA A 98 0.52 18.82 8.05
N MET A 99 0.59 20.16 8.09
CA MET A 99 -0.41 20.99 8.78
C MET A 99 -1.84 20.77 8.24
N ARG A 100 -2.00 20.61 6.93
CA ARG A 100 -3.31 20.32 6.33
C ARG A 100 -3.82 18.95 6.79
N LEU A 101 -3.01 17.91 6.72
CA LEU A 101 -3.41 16.56 7.16
C LEU A 101 -3.82 16.54 8.64
N TRP A 102 -3.08 17.25 9.50
CA TRP A 102 -3.41 17.34 10.92
C TRP A 102 -4.69 18.13 11.20
N ARG A 103 -4.98 19.18 10.41
CA ARG A 103 -6.26 19.90 10.48
C ARG A 103 -7.44 18.97 10.18
N ASP A 104 -7.27 18.08 9.21
CA ASP A 104 -8.30 17.14 8.76
C ASP A 104 -8.30 15.83 9.58
N SER A 105 -7.41 15.71 10.56
CA SER A 105 -7.22 14.48 11.35
C SER A 105 -8.48 14.09 12.15
N HIS A 106 -9.26 15.09 12.58
CA HIS A 106 -10.45 14.90 13.40
C HIS A 106 -11.70 14.54 12.59
N ALA A 107 -11.65 14.64 11.26
CA ALA A 107 -12.72 14.12 10.41
C ALA A 107 -12.83 12.59 10.59
N PRO A 108 -14.04 12.00 10.52
CA PRO A 108 -14.19 10.55 10.58
C PRO A 108 -13.28 9.83 9.57
N ALA A 109 -12.59 8.79 10.03
CA ALA A 109 -11.79 7.96 9.15
C ALA A 109 -12.69 7.03 8.31
N PRO A 110 -12.37 6.77 7.03
CA PRO A 110 -12.96 5.63 6.34
C PRO A 110 -12.55 4.36 7.09
N THR A 111 -13.52 3.50 7.40
CA THR A 111 -13.29 2.23 8.11
C THR A 111 -13.51 1.00 7.23
N ALA A 112 -14.33 1.12 6.18
CA ALA A 112 -14.52 0.06 5.22
C ALA A 112 -13.28 -0.07 4.32
N LEU A 113 -12.79 -1.31 4.12
CA LEU A 113 -11.60 -1.62 3.31
C LEU A 113 -11.61 -0.89 1.97
N LYS A 114 -12.73 -0.99 1.25
CA LYS A 114 -12.93 -0.36 -0.06
C LYS A 114 -12.76 1.16 -0.04
N ASP A 115 -13.24 1.82 1.01
CA ASP A 115 -13.19 3.29 1.10
C ASP A 115 -11.80 3.78 1.49
N VAL A 116 -11.09 3.03 2.34
CA VAL A 116 -9.68 3.30 2.68
C VAL A 116 -8.80 3.19 1.42
N LEU A 117 -8.91 2.09 0.68
CA LEU A 117 -8.14 1.88 -0.54
C LEU A 117 -8.49 2.90 -1.63
N ARG A 118 -9.76 3.29 -1.75
CA ARG A 118 -10.16 4.35 -2.69
C ARG A 118 -9.55 5.70 -2.31
N ALA A 119 -9.58 6.07 -1.03
CA ALA A 119 -8.99 7.32 -0.56
C ALA A 119 -7.47 7.34 -0.75
N ALA A 120 -6.78 6.21 -0.50
CA ALA A 120 -5.35 6.08 -0.79
C ALA A 120 -5.05 6.18 -2.29
N ALA A 121 -5.85 5.54 -3.15
CA ALA A 121 -5.71 5.66 -4.60
C ALA A 121 -5.92 7.11 -5.08
N GLN A 122 -6.87 7.83 -4.49
CA GLN A 122 -7.12 9.26 -4.78
C GLN A 122 -5.95 10.16 -4.37
N ALA A 123 -5.33 9.91 -3.20
CA ALA A 123 -4.11 10.61 -2.77
C ALA A 123 -2.96 10.45 -3.78
N TRP A 124 -2.86 9.27 -4.39
CA TRP A 124 -1.94 9.00 -5.50
C TRP A 124 -2.42 9.46 -6.88
N GLN A 125 -3.58 10.11 -6.96
CA GLN A 125 -4.21 10.56 -8.20
C GLN A 125 -4.42 9.43 -9.22
N LEU A 126 -4.58 8.19 -8.73
CA LEU A 126 -4.89 7.05 -9.56
C LEU A 126 -6.36 7.07 -9.97
N THR A 127 -6.64 6.51 -11.14
CA THR A 127 -8.01 6.23 -11.61
C THR A 127 -8.16 4.73 -11.87
N PRO A 128 -8.22 3.89 -10.82
CA PRO A 128 -8.25 2.43 -10.96
C PRO A 128 -9.43 1.99 -11.84
N GLN A 129 -9.16 1.11 -12.80
CA GLN A 129 -10.22 0.52 -13.62
C GLN A 129 -10.65 -0.83 -13.04
N PRO A 130 -11.95 -1.08 -12.85
CA PRO A 130 -12.41 -2.32 -12.24
C PRO A 130 -12.01 -3.54 -13.10
N LEU A 131 -11.57 -4.62 -12.45
CA LEU A 131 -11.47 -5.93 -13.11
C LEU A 131 -12.86 -6.46 -13.46
N ALA A 132 -12.96 -7.17 -14.58
CA ALA A 132 -14.17 -7.90 -14.92
C ALA A 132 -14.49 -8.92 -13.81
N SER A 133 -15.71 -8.91 -13.26
CA SER A 133 -16.11 -9.75 -12.13
C SER A 133 -15.91 -11.26 -12.36
N LYS A 134 -16.05 -11.71 -13.62
CA LYS A 134 -15.78 -13.08 -14.04
C LYS A 134 -14.32 -13.50 -13.88
N ALA A 135 -13.37 -12.56 -13.86
CA ALA A 135 -11.96 -12.89 -13.67
C ALA A 135 -11.66 -13.38 -12.24
N LEU A 136 -12.52 -13.06 -11.28
CA LEU A 136 -12.34 -13.44 -9.87
C LEU A 136 -13.04 -14.75 -9.50
N THR A 137 -13.90 -15.31 -10.37
CA THR A 137 -14.69 -16.51 -10.02
C THR A 137 -13.84 -17.78 -9.89
N GLU A 138 -12.62 -17.78 -10.45
CA GLU A 138 -11.68 -18.90 -10.40
C GLU A 138 -10.71 -18.82 -9.22
N VAL A 139 -10.80 -17.75 -8.40
CA VAL A 139 -9.93 -17.57 -7.24
C VAL A 139 -10.35 -18.52 -6.12
N ALA A 140 -9.43 -19.40 -5.74
CA ALA A 140 -9.57 -20.43 -4.73
C ALA A 140 -8.40 -20.37 -3.72
N PRO A 141 -8.49 -21.07 -2.57
CA PRO A 141 -7.43 -21.09 -1.54
C PRO A 141 -6.03 -21.49 -2.03
N ALA A 142 -5.94 -22.29 -3.09
CA ALA A 142 -4.66 -22.72 -3.65
C ALA A 142 -4.18 -21.87 -4.85
N SER A 143 -4.93 -20.82 -5.20
CA SER A 143 -4.60 -19.97 -6.34
C SER A 143 -3.30 -19.20 -6.10
N ARG A 144 -2.43 -19.21 -7.10
CA ARG A 144 -1.27 -18.31 -7.20
C ARG A 144 -1.54 -17.33 -8.32
N ILE A 145 -1.67 -16.06 -7.98
CA ILE A 145 -2.18 -15.00 -8.84
C ILE A 145 -1.06 -14.01 -9.14
N LEU A 146 -0.75 -13.80 -10.42
CA LEU A 146 -0.02 -12.63 -10.87
C LEU A 146 -1.00 -11.48 -11.08
N ALA A 147 -0.82 -10.39 -10.34
CA ALA A 147 -1.67 -9.21 -10.44
C ALA A 147 -0.90 -8.00 -10.97
N SER A 148 -1.57 -7.10 -11.70
CA SER A 148 -0.99 -5.81 -12.06
C SER A 148 -2.04 -4.69 -12.18
N GLY A 149 -1.63 -3.51 -11.72
CA GLY A 149 -2.42 -2.28 -11.70
C GLY A 149 -3.28 -2.10 -10.46
N ALA A 150 -3.67 -0.85 -10.20
CA ALA A 150 -4.40 -0.46 -9.00
C ALA A 150 -5.83 -1.02 -9.01
N GLY A 151 -6.44 -1.14 -10.21
CA GLY A 151 -7.73 -1.77 -10.38
C GLY A 151 -7.76 -3.21 -9.89
N ALA A 152 -6.69 -3.97 -10.17
CA ALA A 152 -6.54 -5.35 -9.76
C ALA A 152 -6.38 -5.46 -8.23
N VAL A 153 -5.57 -4.59 -7.62
CA VAL A 153 -5.40 -4.53 -6.16
C VAL A 153 -6.75 -4.28 -5.46
N LEU A 154 -7.52 -3.29 -5.91
CA LEU A 154 -8.82 -2.97 -5.31
C LEU A 154 -9.82 -4.13 -5.45
N ALA A 155 -9.88 -4.74 -6.63
CA ALA A 155 -10.80 -5.84 -6.90
C ALA A 155 -10.45 -7.10 -6.10
N LEU A 156 -9.16 -7.44 -6.00
CA LEU A 156 -8.69 -8.55 -5.16
C LEU A 156 -8.94 -8.29 -3.69
N ALA A 157 -8.63 -7.09 -3.18
CA ALA A 157 -8.88 -6.75 -1.78
C ALA A 157 -10.36 -6.93 -1.41
N ALA A 158 -11.27 -6.39 -2.24
CA ALA A 158 -12.71 -6.55 -2.03
C ALA A 158 -13.17 -8.01 -2.14
N HIS A 159 -12.52 -8.82 -2.97
CA HIS A 159 -12.84 -10.24 -3.12
C HIS A 159 -12.38 -11.08 -1.93
N PHE A 160 -11.29 -10.68 -1.27
CA PHE A 160 -10.69 -11.40 -0.13
C PHE A 160 -11.32 -10.98 1.22
N GLU A 161 -12.00 -9.83 1.25
CA GLU A 161 -12.66 -9.32 2.46
C GLU A 161 -13.65 -10.34 3.05
N GLY A 162 -13.42 -10.71 4.32
CA GLY A 162 -14.27 -11.65 5.05
C GLY A 162 -14.07 -13.13 4.69
N ARG A 163 -13.10 -13.47 3.84
CA ARG A 163 -12.81 -14.85 3.40
C ARG A 163 -11.54 -15.38 4.04
N ALA A 164 -11.69 -16.00 5.20
CA ALA A 164 -10.56 -16.49 6.01
C ALA A 164 -9.71 -17.57 5.32
N GLU A 165 -10.23 -18.20 4.27
CA GLU A 165 -9.52 -19.19 3.45
C GLU A 165 -8.59 -18.56 2.38
N LEU A 166 -8.66 -17.24 2.20
CA LEU A 166 -7.84 -16.50 1.26
C LEU A 166 -6.88 -15.57 1.99
N ASP A 167 -5.66 -15.46 1.47
CA ASP A 167 -4.64 -14.55 2.01
C ASP A 167 -3.99 -13.79 0.85
N LEU A 168 -4.18 -12.47 0.84
CA LEU A 168 -3.74 -11.63 -0.27
C LEU A 168 -2.22 -11.64 -0.41
N ALA A 169 -1.47 -11.68 0.68
CA ALA A 169 -0.02 -11.63 0.65
C ALA A 169 0.62 -12.98 0.26
N ASP A 170 0.01 -14.10 0.65
CA ASP A 170 0.47 -15.44 0.24
C ASP A 170 0.06 -15.76 -1.21
N GLN A 171 -1.14 -15.38 -1.64
CA GLN A 171 -1.68 -15.81 -2.93
C GLN A 171 -1.30 -14.91 -4.12
N VAL A 172 -0.94 -13.64 -3.87
CA VAL A 172 -0.77 -12.65 -4.95
C VAL A 172 0.66 -12.15 -5.02
N LEU A 173 1.26 -12.24 -6.22
CA LEU A 173 2.46 -11.51 -6.58
C LEU A 173 2.08 -10.31 -7.46
N LEU A 174 2.33 -9.10 -6.96
CA LEU A 174 2.09 -7.88 -7.72
C LEU A 174 3.25 -7.59 -8.68
N VAL A 175 2.97 -7.33 -9.96
CA VAL A 175 3.95 -6.90 -10.95
C VAL A 175 3.78 -5.40 -11.19
N THR A 176 4.70 -4.59 -10.69
CA THR A 176 4.62 -3.13 -10.79
C THR A 176 5.96 -2.41 -10.59
N ASP A 177 6.13 -1.31 -11.31
CA ASP A 177 7.16 -0.29 -11.07
C ASP A 177 6.60 0.94 -10.33
N SER A 178 5.29 0.99 -10.09
CA SER A 178 4.60 2.14 -9.49
C SER A 178 4.68 2.11 -7.96
N PRO A 179 5.22 3.14 -7.30
CA PRO A 179 5.18 3.24 -5.83
C PRO A 179 3.74 3.29 -5.31
N ALA A 180 2.83 3.92 -6.05
CA ALA A 180 1.42 4.02 -5.69
C ALA A 180 0.76 2.65 -5.56
N GLU A 181 0.98 1.78 -6.55
CA GLU A 181 0.42 0.42 -6.55
C GLU A 181 1.04 -0.44 -5.43
N ARG A 182 2.34 -0.30 -5.16
CA ARG A 182 3.00 -0.99 -4.05
C ARG A 182 2.41 -0.60 -2.70
N GLN A 183 2.25 0.70 -2.44
CA GLN A 183 1.67 1.18 -1.18
C GLN A 183 0.22 0.72 -1.03
N LEU A 184 -0.57 0.80 -2.11
CA LEU A 184 -1.97 0.39 -2.12
C LEU A 184 -2.13 -1.11 -1.82
N PHE A 185 -1.26 -1.94 -2.40
CA PHE A 185 -1.23 -3.37 -2.14
C PHE A 185 -0.81 -3.68 -0.70
N GLY A 186 0.21 -2.99 -0.18
CA GLY A 186 0.60 -3.10 1.23
C GLY A 186 -0.53 -2.72 2.19
N MET A 187 -1.29 -1.65 1.89
CA MET A 187 -2.46 -1.26 2.66
C MET A 187 -3.57 -2.32 2.60
N ALA A 188 -3.83 -2.90 1.43
CA ALA A 188 -4.81 -3.97 1.30
C ALA A 188 -4.45 -5.19 2.16
N VAL A 189 -3.18 -5.61 2.11
CA VAL A 189 -2.64 -6.70 2.94
C VAL A 189 -2.78 -6.39 4.44
N MET A 190 -2.42 -5.18 4.86
CA MET A 190 -2.57 -4.72 6.25
C MET A 190 -4.02 -4.79 6.71
N LEU A 191 -4.96 -4.24 5.92
CA LEU A 191 -6.37 -4.12 6.31
C LEU A 191 -7.10 -5.47 6.31
N LEU A 192 -6.66 -6.42 5.48
CA LEU A 192 -7.14 -7.80 5.49
C LEU A 192 -6.55 -8.63 6.65
N GLY A 193 -5.56 -8.09 7.38
CA GLY A 193 -4.98 -8.76 8.54
C GLY A 193 -4.09 -9.95 8.20
N SER A 194 -3.51 -10.01 7.00
CA SER A 194 -2.57 -11.06 6.64
C SER A 194 -1.31 -10.99 7.51
N THR A 195 -0.81 -12.16 7.89
CA THR A 195 0.45 -12.33 8.63
C THR A 195 1.64 -12.63 7.72
N HIS A 196 1.40 -12.81 6.41
CA HIS A 196 2.43 -13.08 5.43
C HIS A 196 3.00 -11.77 4.84
N PRO A 197 4.30 -11.75 4.48
CA PRO A 197 4.88 -10.60 3.81
C PRO A 197 4.27 -10.40 2.42
N ALA A 198 3.91 -9.16 2.08
CA ALA A 198 3.45 -8.85 0.73
C ALA A 198 4.63 -8.76 -0.24
N HIS A 199 4.50 -9.39 -1.41
CA HIS A 199 5.54 -9.43 -2.44
C HIS A 199 5.14 -8.71 -3.72
N TRP A 200 6.11 -8.08 -4.34
CA TRP A 200 6.00 -7.54 -5.70
C TRP A 200 7.33 -7.70 -6.44
N VAL A 201 7.24 -7.67 -7.76
CA VAL A 201 8.40 -7.65 -8.66
C VAL A 201 8.26 -6.52 -9.68
N LEU A 202 9.39 -6.07 -10.20
CA LEU A 202 9.41 -5.10 -11.30
C LEU A 202 8.90 -5.76 -12.59
N PRO A 203 8.38 -4.97 -13.56
CA PRO A 203 7.99 -5.51 -14.88
C PRO A 203 9.15 -6.18 -15.64
N THR A 204 10.40 -5.86 -15.31
CA THR A 204 11.60 -6.47 -15.90
C THR A 204 12.04 -7.76 -15.22
N ALA A 205 11.33 -8.20 -14.17
CA ALA A 205 11.70 -9.38 -13.40
C ALA A 205 11.53 -10.69 -14.18
N SER A 206 12.40 -11.63 -13.89
CA SER A 206 12.39 -12.98 -14.41
C SER A 206 11.55 -13.93 -13.52
N ALA A 207 11.34 -15.16 -14.01
CA ALA A 207 10.75 -16.21 -13.18
C ALA A 207 11.64 -16.63 -12.01
N GLU A 208 12.96 -16.41 -12.09
CA GLU A 208 13.88 -16.64 -10.97
C GLU A 208 13.66 -15.62 -9.85
N ASP A 209 13.48 -14.35 -10.20
CA ASP A 209 13.16 -13.29 -9.23
C ASP A 209 11.83 -13.58 -8.51
N ALA A 210 10.81 -14.04 -9.24
CA ALA A 210 9.54 -14.45 -8.64
C ALA A 210 9.71 -15.65 -7.68
N ARG A 211 10.51 -16.66 -8.07
CA ARG A 211 10.83 -17.81 -7.20
C ARG A 211 11.59 -17.40 -5.95
N ALA A 212 12.50 -16.43 -6.05
CA ALA A 212 13.22 -15.88 -4.90
C ALA A 212 12.27 -15.19 -3.90
N GLN A 213 11.14 -14.66 -4.38
CA GLN A 213 10.03 -14.15 -3.55
C GLN A 213 9.04 -15.25 -3.12
N GLN A 214 9.45 -16.52 -3.12
CA GLN A 214 8.63 -17.67 -2.75
C GLN A 214 7.37 -17.86 -3.62
N PHE A 215 7.40 -17.37 -4.86
CA PHE A 215 6.29 -17.48 -5.80
C PHE A 215 6.67 -18.37 -7.00
N PRO A 216 6.62 -19.72 -6.86
CA PRO A 216 7.25 -20.62 -7.82
C PRO A 216 6.48 -20.85 -9.12
N ARG A 217 5.17 -20.56 -9.12
CA ARG A 217 4.27 -20.76 -10.24
C ARG A 217 3.13 -19.75 -10.19
N SER A 218 2.52 -19.50 -11.34
CA SER A 218 1.27 -18.78 -11.45
C SER A 218 0.20 -19.69 -12.04
N GLY A 219 -1.03 -19.61 -11.54
CA GLY A 219 -2.18 -20.28 -12.12
C GLY A 219 -3.22 -19.31 -12.69
N LEU A 220 -3.13 -18.03 -12.32
CA LEU A 220 -4.06 -16.99 -12.77
C LEU A 220 -3.30 -15.69 -13.04
N MET A 221 -3.72 -14.97 -14.07
CA MET A 221 -3.20 -13.65 -14.42
C MET A 221 -4.33 -12.63 -14.39
N LEU A 222 -4.23 -11.63 -13.50
CA LEU A 222 -5.23 -10.58 -13.31
C LEU A 222 -4.61 -9.22 -13.58
N VAL A 223 -4.85 -8.68 -14.78
CA VAL A 223 -4.33 -7.37 -15.17
C VAL A 223 -5.47 -6.40 -15.41
N SER A 224 -5.44 -5.29 -14.68
CA SER A 224 -6.46 -4.25 -14.77
C SER A 224 -6.29 -3.33 -15.99
N ASP A 225 -7.39 -2.68 -16.38
CA ASP A 225 -7.40 -1.84 -17.58
C ASP A 225 -6.66 -0.51 -17.45
N ASP A 226 -6.28 -0.11 -16.24
CA ASP A 226 -5.38 1.01 -16.00
C ASP A 226 -3.91 0.71 -16.31
N VAL A 227 -3.55 -0.54 -16.63
CA VAL A 227 -2.15 -0.93 -16.88
C VAL A 227 -1.68 -0.59 -18.30
N PRO A 228 -0.52 0.07 -18.48
CA PRO A 228 0.04 0.31 -19.82
C PRO A 228 0.29 -0.99 -20.61
N SER A 229 0.18 -0.94 -21.94
CA SER A 229 0.38 -2.11 -22.81
C SER A 229 1.72 -2.80 -22.59
N ALA A 230 2.82 -2.03 -22.48
CA ALA A 230 4.15 -2.58 -22.23
C ALA A 230 4.23 -3.39 -20.92
N ARG A 231 3.55 -2.94 -19.86
CA ARG A 231 3.49 -3.67 -18.59
C ARG A 231 2.60 -4.91 -18.71
N ARG A 232 1.49 -4.86 -19.46
CA ARG A 232 0.68 -6.06 -19.78
C ARG A 232 1.50 -7.14 -20.47
N ASP A 233 2.29 -6.75 -21.48
CA ASP A 233 3.14 -7.68 -22.21
C ASP A 233 4.18 -8.33 -21.29
N ALA A 234 4.80 -7.53 -20.42
CA ALA A 234 5.74 -8.01 -19.40
C ALA A 234 5.09 -9.02 -18.42
N VAL A 235 3.90 -8.71 -17.92
CA VAL A 235 3.14 -9.63 -17.04
C VAL A 235 2.82 -10.93 -17.78
N ALA A 236 2.40 -10.87 -19.05
CA ALA A 236 2.12 -12.05 -19.85
C ALA A 236 3.37 -12.91 -20.13
N VAL A 237 4.53 -12.28 -20.32
CA VAL A 237 5.82 -13.00 -20.42
C VAL A 237 6.14 -13.72 -19.12
N LEU A 238 6.04 -13.04 -17.98
CA LEU A 238 6.31 -13.62 -16.66
C LEU A 238 5.32 -14.74 -16.33
N ALA A 239 4.04 -14.55 -16.63
CA ALA A 239 2.98 -15.54 -16.44
C ALA A 239 3.30 -16.86 -17.16
N ARG A 240 3.65 -16.79 -18.45
CA ARG A 240 4.06 -17.96 -19.23
C ARG A 240 5.30 -18.64 -18.66
N ALA A 241 6.29 -17.86 -18.20
CA ALA A 241 7.50 -18.41 -17.59
C ALA A 241 7.24 -19.09 -16.23
N LEU A 242 6.14 -18.75 -15.57
CA LEU A 242 5.68 -19.34 -14.31
C LEU A 242 4.58 -20.40 -14.48
N GLY A 243 4.22 -20.73 -15.73
CA GLY A 243 3.29 -21.84 -16.05
C GLY A 243 1.81 -21.48 -16.10
N ALA A 244 1.47 -20.18 -16.23
CA ALA A 244 0.12 -19.71 -16.51
C ALA A 244 -0.14 -19.54 -18.02
#